data_AF-A0AAD7R502-F1
#
_entry.id   AF-A0AAD7R502-F1
#
_cell.length_a   1.000
_cell.length_b   1.000
_cell.length_c   1.000
_cell.angle_alpha   90.00
_cell.angle_beta   90.00
_cell.angle_gamma   90.00
#
_symmetry.space_group_name_H-M   'P 1'
#
loop_
_entity.id
_entity.type
_entity.pdbx_description
1 polymer ?
#
loop_
_entity_poly.entity_id
_entity_poly.type
_entity_poly.pdbx_seq_one_letter_code
_entity_poly.pdbx_strand_id
1 'polypeptide(L)'
;ILAVLCSDVILLLQEKDQKYTFSTVDSKPSVISLQKLIVREVALEEKAMFLICASSAEPEMYEIHTSSKEECSAWMALIRQAVENCPHVEEELFSEQEEAQALKLRELQERLTVKDAQITQMLMEKLQVFADLTEAVTGLDDGSAHSCLLLRGDPSDLQQGEQQLKGAITEVENLQNLLLSAMRQ
;
A
#
# COMPACT_ATOMS: atom_id res chain seq x y z
N ILE A 1 23.45 -3.37 16.69
CA ILE A 1 22.61 -2.28 16.17
C ILE A 1 23.53 -1.22 15.58
N LEU A 2 23.20 -0.70 14.40
CA LEU A 2 23.87 0.42 13.75
C LEU A 2 23.01 1.66 13.94
N ALA A 3 23.57 2.72 14.51
CA ALA A 3 22.92 4.01 14.63
C ALA A 3 23.37 4.93 13.50
N VAL A 4 22.43 5.59 12.83
CA VAL A 4 22.70 6.59 11.78
C VAL A 4 22.05 7.91 12.20
N LEU A 5 22.87 8.94 12.40
CA LEU A 5 22.41 10.30 12.69
C LEU A 5 22.23 11.07 11.37
N CYS A 6 21.00 11.51 11.11
CA CYS A 6 20.66 12.38 10.00
C CYS A 6 20.46 13.83 10.49
N SER A 7 19.97 14.71 9.62
CA SER A 7 19.70 16.13 9.92
C SER A 7 18.56 16.36 10.91
N ASP A 8 17.59 15.45 10.92
CA ASP A 8 16.27 15.60 11.54
C ASP A 8 15.80 14.33 12.26
N VAL A 9 16.47 13.20 12.05
CA VAL A 9 16.16 11.90 12.65
C VAL A 9 17.41 11.09 13.01
N ILE A 10 17.27 10.14 13.93
CA ILE A 10 18.22 9.05 14.19
C ILE A 10 17.57 7.73 13.76
N LEU A 11 18.28 6.93 12.98
CA LEU A 11 17.83 5.60 12.54
C LEU A 11 18.58 4.51 13.30
N LEU A 12 17.83 3.56 13.86
CA LEU A 12 18.34 2.35 14.48
C LEU A 12 18.16 1.17 13.51
N LEU A 13 19.27 0.68 12.97
CA LEU A 13 19.29 -0.39 11.98
C LEU A 13 19.90 -1.66 12.57
N GLN A 14 19.43 -2.81 12.10
CA GLN A 14 20.02 -4.11 12.38
C GLN A 14 20.41 -4.77 11.07
N GLU A 15 21.59 -5.39 11.05
CA GLU A 15 22.01 -6.22 9.93
C GLU A 15 21.34 -7.59 10.02
N LYS A 16 20.67 -7.99 8.94
CA LYS A 16 20.02 -9.29 8.77
C LYS A 16 20.15 -9.71 7.31
N ASP A 17 20.69 -10.90 7.07
CA ASP A 17 20.85 -11.46 5.72
C ASP A 17 21.60 -10.52 4.74
N GLN A 18 22.68 -9.88 5.21
CA GLN A 18 23.46 -8.86 4.46
C GLN A 18 22.64 -7.64 4.01
N LYS A 19 21.53 -7.37 4.70
CA LYS A 19 20.68 -6.18 4.50
C LYS A 19 20.49 -5.46 5.83
N TYR A 20 20.32 -4.15 5.77
CA TYR A 20 19.93 -3.37 6.95
C TYR A 20 18.41 -3.25 7.01
N THR A 21 17.84 -3.61 8.15
CA THR A 21 16.40 -3.42 8.44
C THR A 21 16.24 -2.53 9.67
N PHE A 22 15.13 -1.81 9.77
CA PHE A 22 14.80 -1.11 11.01
C PHE A 22 14.74 -2.09 12.18
N SER A 23 15.36 -1.70 13.29
CA SER A 23 15.36 -2.51 14.49
C SER A 23 13.96 -2.54 15.15
N THR A 24 13.69 -3.52 15.99
CA THR A 24 12.44 -3.60 16.76
C THR A 24 12.75 -3.93 18.21
N VAL A 25 13.67 -3.18 18.83
CA VAL A 25 14.02 -3.33 20.24
C VAL A 25 12.88 -2.81 21.11
N ASP A 26 12.41 -3.62 22.04
CA ASP A 26 11.38 -3.27 23.04
C ASP A 26 10.07 -2.70 22.49
N SER A 27 9.73 -3.03 21.23
CA SER A 27 8.57 -2.49 20.51
C SER A 27 8.60 -0.96 20.33
N LYS A 28 9.77 -0.33 20.49
CA LYS A 28 9.95 1.10 20.26
C LYS A 28 10.20 1.40 18.78
N PRO A 29 9.75 2.55 18.27
CA PRO A 29 10.11 3.03 16.94
C PRO A 29 11.63 3.03 16.72
N SER A 30 12.06 2.61 15.54
CA SER A 30 13.48 2.67 15.14
C SER A 30 13.90 3.98 14.49
N VAL A 31 12.94 4.88 14.28
CA VAL A 31 13.16 6.21 13.74
C VAL A 31 12.85 7.19 14.85
N ILE A 32 13.88 7.83 15.37
CA ILE A 32 13.77 8.77 16.50
C ILE A 32 13.89 10.18 15.94
N SER A 33 12.86 11.00 16.10
CA SER A 33 12.90 12.40 15.68
C SER A 33 13.88 13.21 16.54
N LEU A 34 14.65 14.10 15.91
CA LEU A 34 15.49 15.06 16.62
C LEU A 34 14.67 16.24 17.17
N GLN A 35 13.43 16.42 16.70
CA GLN A 35 12.54 17.47 17.21
C GLN A 35 12.21 17.23 18.68
N LYS A 36 12.52 18.24 19.52
CA LYS A 36 12.37 18.18 20.97
C LYS A 36 13.09 16.97 21.61
N LEU A 37 14.16 16.48 20.97
CA LEU A 37 14.96 15.39 21.52
C LEU A 37 15.86 15.90 22.65
N ILE A 38 15.80 15.26 23.80
CA ILE A 38 16.65 15.57 24.95
C ILE A 38 17.67 14.45 25.12
N VAL A 39 18.95 14.79 24.97
CA VAL A 39 20.08 13.89 25.23
C VAL A 39 20.57 14.06 26.67
N ARG A 40 20.72 12.97 27.42
CA ARG A 40 21.22 12.96 28.81
C ARG A 40 22.29 11.90 29.02
N GLU A 41 23.23 12.20 29.89
CA GLU A 41 24.24 11.25 30.37
C GLU A 41 23.65 10.28 31.39
N VAL A 42 24.14 9.04 31.41
CA VAL A 42 23.81 8.08 32.46
C VAL A 42 24.82 8.21 33.60
N ALA A 43 24.36 8.59 34.79
CA ALA A 43 25.24 8.95 35.91
C ALA A 43 26.14 7.80 36.42
N LEU A 44 25.71 6.54 36.25
CA LEU A 44 26.42 5.36 36.75
C LEU A 44 27.05 4.51 35.63
N GLU A 45 26.85 4.88 34.36
CA GLU A 45 27.34 4.16 33.20
C GLU A 45 27.86 5.16 32.16
N GLU A 46 29.15 5.49 32.23
CA GLU A 46 29.76 6.54 31.40
C GLU A 46 29.78 6.19 29.90
N LYS A 47 29.50 4.94 29.54
CA LYS A 47 29.36 4.47 28.16
C LYS A 47 27.92 4.47 27.67
N ALA A 48 26.99 5.01 28.44
CA ALA A 48 25.58 5.07 28.07
C ALA A 48 25.05 6.49 28.05
N MET A 49 24.07 6.71 27.18
CA MET A 49 23.29 7.95 27.11
C MET A 49 21.80 7.63 26.98
N PHE A 50 20.97 8.51 27.53
CA PHE A 50 19.53 8.50 27.30
C PHE A 50 19.14 9.49 26.20
N LEU A 51 18.28 9.04 25.30
CA LEU A 51 17.58 9.89 24.34
C LEU A 51 16.10 9.93 24.74
N ILE A 52 15.56 11.11 24.97
CA ILE A 52 14.15 11.30 25.36
C ILE A 52 13.46 12.08 24.27
N CYS A 53 12.56 11.44 23.53
CA CYS A 53 11.76 12.04 22.48
C CYS A 53 10.51 12.66 23.10
N ALA A 54 10.40 14.00 23.11
CA ALA A 54 9.28 14.72 23.72
C ALA A 54 8.31 15.35 22.69
N SER A 55 8.36 14.90 21.44
CA SER A 55 7.46 15.37 20.37
C SER A 55 6.16 14.56 20.26
N SER A 56 6.11 13.36 20.83
CA SER A 56 4.91 12.52 20.88
C SER A 56 4.05 12.77 22.13
N ALA A 57 2.78 12.36 22.09
CA ALA A 57 1.86 12.43 23.23
C ALA A 57 2.37 11.65 24.46
N GLU A 58 3.08 10.54 24.23
CA GLU A 58 3.81 9.80 25.25
C GLU A 58 5.31 9.93 24.97
N PRO A 59 6.09 10.56 25.86
CA PRO A 59 7.54 10.68 25.67
C PRO A 59 8.23 9.32 25.69
N GLU A 60 9.02 9.04 24.65
CA GLU A 60 9.77 7.80 24.53
C GLU A 60 11.20 7.97 25.02
N MET A 61 11.69 7.02 25.83
CA MET A 61 13.06 7.03 26.35
C MET A 61 13.86 5.85 25.79
N TYR A 62 15.01 6.14 25.19
CA TYR A 62 15.95 5.17 24.63
C TYR A 62 17.25 5.20 25.42
N GLU A 63 17.79 4.02 25.72
CA GLU A 63 19.09 3.86 26.37
C GLU A 63 20.08 3.30 25.34
N ILE A 64 21.10 4.09 24.99
CA ILE A 64 22.08 3.73 23.98
C ILE A 64 23.43 3.53 24.67
N HIS A 65 24.00 2.35 24.48
CA HIS A 65 25.34 2.00 24.97
C HIS A 65 26.35 2.09 23.82
N THR A 66 27.45 2.80 24.04
CA THR A 66 28.59 2.91 23.14
C THR A 66 29.76 2.04 23.63
N SER A 67 30.82 1.94 22.84
CA SER A 67 31.98 1.10 23.16
C SER A 67 32.87 1.73 24.24
N SER A 68 32.94 3.07 24.27
CA SER A 68 33.74 3.86 25.22
C SER A 68 33.05 5.15 25.67
N LYS A 69 33.57 5.76 26.73
CA LYS A 69 33.11 7.06 27.26
C LYS A 69 33.34 8.19 26.27
N GLU A 70 34.47 8.17 25.59
CA GLU A 70 34.85 9.15 24.57
C GLU A 70 33.89 9.06 23.39
N GLU A 71 33.55 7.84 22.97
CA GLU A 71 32.53 7.60 21.94
C GLU A 71 31.15 8.10 22.40
N CYS A 72 30.73 7.80 23.63
CA CYS A 72 29.48 8.31 24.21
C CYS A 72 29.44 9.84 24.17
N SER A 73 30.52 10.47 24.62
CA SER A 73 30.66 11.94 24.66
C SER A 73 30.62 12.57 23.27
N ALA A 74 31.29 11.96 22.30
CA ALA A 74 31.28 12.39 20.91
C ALA A 74 29.88 12.28 20.28
N TRP A 75 29.19 11.17 20.50
CA TRP A 75 27.82 10.99 20.03
C TRP A 75 26.86 12.00 20.66
N MET A 76 26.95 12.23 21.97
CA MET A 76 26.13 13.24 22.63
C MET A 76 26.36 14.63 22.04
N ALA A 77 27.61 15.02 21.78
CA ALA A 77 27.94 16.31 21.17
C ALA A 77 27.36 16.42 19.74
N LEU A 78 27.53 15.39 18.91
CA LEU A 78 27.00 15.35 17.54
C LEU A 78 25.47 15.40 17.51
N ILE A 79 24.80 14.65 18.38
CA ILE A 79 23.34 14.64 18.45
C ILE A 79 22.84 16.00 18.94
N ARG A 80 23.43 16.59 19.97
CA ARG A 80 23.06 17.95 20.43
C ARG A 80 23.19 18.97 19.30
N GLN A 81 24.30 18.94 18.57
CA GLN A 81 24.51 19.80 17.42
C GLN A 81 23.46 19.56 16.32
N ALA A 82 23.12 18.31 16.02
CA ALA A 82 22.10 17.99 15.03
C ALA A 82 20.70 18.45 15.48
N VAL A 83 20.37 18.31 16.77
CA VAL A 83 19.11 18.82 17.35
C VAL A 83 19.03 20.34 17.24
N GLU A 84 20.11 21.07 17.52
CA GLU A 84 20.17 22.54 17.38
C GLU A 84 20.01 23.00 15.93
N ASN A 85 20.51 22.23 14.96
CA ASN A 85 20.41 22.53 13.54
C ASN A 85 19.17 21.91 12.87
N CYS A 86 18.42 21.09 13.59
CA CYS A 86 17.22 20.45 13.07
C CYS A 86 16.24 21.56 12.68
N PRO A 87 15.70 21.55 11.45
CA PRO A 87 14.77 22.58 11.01
C PRO A 87 13.63 22.66 12.01
N HIS A 88 13.49 23.82 12.66
CA HIS A 88 12.43 24.08 13.60
C HIS A 88 11.15 24.18 12.78
N VAL A 89 10.45 23.05 12.67
CA VAL A 89 9.09 23.05 12.16
C VAL A 89 8.26 23.69 13.26
N GLU A 90 7.80 24.91 13.06
CA GLU A 90 6.77 25.52 13.92
C GLU A 90 5.55 24.58 13.87
N GLU A 91 5.43 23.73 14.88
CA GLU A 91 4.42 22.67 15.03
C GLU A 91 2.99 23.20 14.84
N GLU A 92 2.76 24.46 15.22
CA GLU A 92 1.46 25.12 15.07
C GLU A 92 1.12 25.40 13.59
N LEU A 93 2.10 25.81 12.77
CA LEU A 93 1.87 26.07 11.34
C LEU A 93 1.81 24.79 10.52
N PHE A 94 2.54 23.75 10.91
CA PHE A 94 2.50 22.47 10.21
C PHE A 94 1.23 21.68 10.52
N SER A 95 0.75 21.69 11.76
CA SER A 95 -0.50 21.00 12.12
C SER A 95 -1.72 21.62 11.45
N GLU A 96 -1.87 22.96 11.47
CA GLU A 96 -2.99 23.62 10.79
C GLU A 96 -2.93 23.41 9.27
N GLN A 97 -1.73 23.44 8.68
CA GLN A 97 -1.56 23.24 7.24
C GLN A 97 -1.75 21.78 6.83
N GLU A 98 -1.30 20.81 7.62
CA GLU A 98 -1.57 19.38 7.42
C GLU A 98 -3.06 19.06 7.59
N GLU A 99 -3.73 19.63 8.59
CA GLU A 99 -5.16 19.47 8.78
C GLU A 99 -5.95 20.05 7.59
N ALA A 100 -5.58 21.26 7.14
CA ALA A 100 -6.21 21.87 5.96
C ALA A 100 -5.97 21.02 4.68
N GLN A 101 -4.77 20.47 4.51
CA GLN A 101 -4.46 19.57 3.40
C GLN A 101 -5.22 18.24 3.50
N ALA A 102 -5.34 17.66 4.70
CA ALA A 102 -6.08 16.43 4.93
C ALA A 102 -7.59 16.61 4.67
N LEU A 103 -8.17 17.74 5.09
CA LEU A 103 -9.55 18.10 4.78
C LEU A 103 -9.77 18.26 3.29
N LYS A 104 -8.87 18.96 2.60
CA LYS A 104 -8.93 19.13 1.14
C LYS A 104 -8.81 17.80 0.39
N LEU A 105 -7.93 16.90 0.85
CA LEU A 105 -7.79 15.56 0.27
C LEU A 105 -9.08 14.75 0.46
N ARG A 106 -9.68 14.82 1.65
CA ARG A 106 -10.96 14.16 1.95
C ARG A 106 -12.08 14.68 1.04
N GLU A 107 -12.19 15.99 0.88
CA GLU A 107 -13.18 16.59 -0.02
C GLU A 107 -13.00 16.12 -1.48
N LEU A 108 -11.76 16.03 -1.95
CA LEU A 108 -11.47 15.50 -3.29
C LEU A 108 -11.84 14.02 -3.42
N GLN A 109 -11.56 13.21 -2.39
CA GLN A 109 -11.96 11.80 -2.35
C GLN A 109 -13.48 11.66 -2.38
N GLU A 110 -14.22 12.43 -1.58
CA GLU A 110 -15.69 12.42 -1.57
C GLU A 110 -16.28 12.84 -2.92
N ARG A 111 -15.69 13.84 -3.57
CA ARG A 111 -16.10 14.23 -4.93
C ARG A 111 -15.83 13.13 -5.96
N LEU A 112 -14.72 12.41 -5.81
CA LEU A 112 -14.37 11.29 -6.69
C LEU A 112 -15.35 10.13 -6.49
N THR A 113 -15.66 9.75 -5.24
CA THR A 113 -16.60 8.66 -4.95
C THR A 113 -18.00 8.95 -5.49
N VAL A 114 -18.47 10.20 -5.40
CA VAL A 114 -19.74 10.61 -6.01
C VAL A 114 -19.69 10.46 -7.54
N LYS A 115 -18.55 10.77 -8.18
CA LYS A 115 -18.37 10.61 -9.62
C LYS A 115 -18.33 9.14 -10.03
N ASP A 116 -17.64 8.30 -9.27
CA ASP A 116 -17.59 6.86 -9.51
C ASP A 116 -19.00 6.25 -9.43
N ALA A 117 -19.80 6.63 -8.43
CA ALA A 117 -21.19 6.19 -8.32
C ALA A 117 -22.04 6.62 -9.53
N GLN A 118 -21.86 7.85 -10.03
CA GLN A 118 -22.52 8.32 -11.25
C GLN A 118 -22.11 7.51 -12.49
N ILE A 119 -20.83 7.16 -12.62
CA ILE A 119 -20.33 6.34 -13.73
C ILE A 119 -20.93 4.94 -13.66
N THR A 120 -20.94 4.31 -12.49
CA THR A 120 -21.56 2.99 -12.30
C THR A 120 -23.03 3.01 -12.69
N GLN A 121 -23.79 4.02 -12.25
CA GLN A 121 -25.20 4.18 -12.61
C GLN A 121 -25.40 4.30 -14.12
N MET A 122 -24.62 5.16 -14.78
CA MET A 122 -24.74 5.37 -16.23
C MET A 122 -24.32 4.14 -17.04
N LEU A 123 -23.36 3.36 -16.54
CA LEU A 123 -23.00 2.07 -17.13
C LEU A 123 -24.12 1.04 -16.97
N MET A 124 -24.77 0.97 -15.81
CA MET A 124 -25.92 0.07 -15.59
C MET A 124 -27.08 0.43 -16.53
N GLU A 125 -27.41 1.72 -16.68
CA GLU A 125 -28.44 2.18 -17.62
C GLU A 125 -28.10 1.83 -19.06
N LYS A 126 -26.84 2.02 -19.47
CA LYS A 126 -26.37 1.64 -20.80
C LYS A 126 -26.49 0.13 -21.04
N LEU A 127 -26.15 -0.68 -20.03
CA LEU A 127 -26.28 -2.13 -20.08
C LEU A 127 -27.74 -2.56 -20.23
N GLN A 128 -28.67 -1.91 -19.50
CA GLN A 128 -30.09 -2.17 -19.65
C GLN A 128 -30.58 -1.90 -21.08
N VAL A 129 -30.20 -0.77 -21.67
CA VAL A 129 -30.57 -0.45 -23.06
C VAL A 129 -30.05 -1.50 -24.05
N PHE A 130 -28.84 -2.04 -23.82
CA PHE A 130 -28.33 -3.12 -24.67
C PHE A 130 -29.08 -4.44 -24.48
N ALA A 131 -29.50 -4.76 -23.25
CA ALA A 131 -30.32 -5.93 -22.99
C ALA A 131 -31.66 -5.83 -23.74
N ASP A 132 -32.36 -4.70 -23.62
CA ASP A 132 -33.62 -4.42 -24.30
C ASP A 132 -33.47 -4.51 -25.84
N LEU A 133 -32.38 -3.96 -26.39
CA LEU A 133 -32.08 -4.06 -27.83
C LEU A 133 -31.83 -5.51 -28.27
N THR A 134 -31.13 -6.29 -27.46
CA THR A 134 -30.83 -7.69 -27.77
C THR A 134 -32.10 -8.52 -27.77
N GLU A 135 -32.96 -8.35 -26.76
CA GLU A 135 -34.27 -9.00 -26.69
C GLU A 135 -35.13 -8.66 -27.92
N ALA A 136 -35.17 -7.39 -28.33
CA ALA A 136 -35.93 -6.95 -29.50
C ALA A 136 -35.41 -7.58 -30.83
N VAL A 137 -34.12 -7.91 -30.91
CA VAL A 137 -33.50 -8.48 -32.12
C VAL A 137 -33.55 -10.02 -32.14
N THR A 138 -33.36 -10.68 -31.00
CA THR A 138 -33.22 -12.15 -30.93
C THR A 138 -34.49 -12.86 -30.44
N GLY A 139 -35.41 -12.15 -29.78
CA GLY A 139 -36.64 -12.72 -29.21
C GLY A 139 -36.41 -13.69 -28.04
N LEU A 140 -35.21 -13.72 -27.47
CA LEU A 140 -34.83 -14.59 -26.34
C LEU A 140 -34.62 -13.74 -25.08
N ASP A 141 -35.49 -13.92 -24.08
CA ASP A 141 -35.33 -13.39 -22.73
C ASP A 141 -34.39 -14.32 -21.96
N ASP A 142 -33.08 -14.11 -22.11
CA ASP A 142 -32.09 -14.82 -21.29
C ASP A 142 -31.50 -13.84 -20.28
N GLY A 143 -31.95 -13.96 -19.02
CA GLY A 143 -31.51 -13.14 -17.88
C GLY A 143 -30.00 -13.20 -17.60
N SER A 144 -29.23 -13.99 -18.36
CA SER A 144 -27.77 -14.05 -18.37
C SER A 144 -27.09 -12.90 -19.16
N ALA A 145 -27.85 -12.11 -19.93
CA ALA A 145 -27.34 -11.07 -20.84
C ALA A 145 -26.40 -10.06 -20.16
N HIS A 146 -26.58 -9.80 -18.87
CA HIS A 146 -25.76 -8.87 -18.07
C HIS A 146 -24.28 -9.27 -18.01
N SER A 147 -23.94 -10.55 -18.17
CA SER A 147 -22.55 -11.04 -18.13
C SER A 147 -21.85 -11.03 -19.50
N CYS A 148 -22.62 -10.96 -20.61
CA CYS A 148 -22.08 -10.99 -21.98
C CYS A 148 -21.84 -9.59 -22.56
N LEU A 149 -22.43 -8.54 -21.98
CA LEU A 149 -22.33 -7.16 -22.49
C LEU A 149 -20.95 -6.50 -22.28
N LEU A 150 -20.05 -7.13 -21.52
CA LEU A 150 -18.67 -6.66 -21.33
C LEU A 150 -17.70 -7.22 -22.38
N LEU A 151 -18.09 -8.25 -23.13
CA LEU A 151 -17.28 -8.82 -24.21
C LEU A 151 -17.84 -8.36 -25.54
N ARG A 152 -17.37 -7.19 -25.96
CA ARG A 152 -17.57 -6.69 -27.32
C ARG A 152 -16.77 -7.54 -28.30
N GLY A 153 -17.29 -8.71 -28.67
CA GLY A 153 -17.07 -9.28 -30.00
C GLY A 153 -18.09 -8.64 -30.94
N ASP A 154 -17.70 -8.31 -32.17
CA ASP A 154 -18.67 -7.99 -33.22
C ASP A 154 -19.69 -9.16 -33.30
N PRO A 155 -21.00 -8.96 -33.55
CA PRO A 155 -21.95 -10.08 -33.73
C PRO A 155 -21.44 -11.19 -34.68
N SER A 156 -20.60 -10.84 -35.66
CA SER A 156 -19.87 -11.80 -36.51
C SER A 156 -18.87 -12.66 -35.73
N ASP A 157 -18.15 -12.09 -34.76
CA ASP A 157 -17.17 -12.79 -33.92
C ASP A 157 -17.87 -13.77 -32.97
N LEU A 158 -19.05 -13.38 -32.46
CA LEU A 158 -19.85 -14.23 -31.59
C LEU A 158 -20.41 -15.45 -32.36
N GLN A 159 -20.96 -15.24 -33.57
CA GLN A 159 -21.40 -16.33 -34.44
C GLN A 159 -20.25 -17.24 -34.86
N GLN A 160 -19.08 -16.67 -35.17
CA GLN A 160 -17.89 -17.44 -35.54
C GLN A 160 -17.39 -18.29 -34.36
N GLY A 161 -17.35 -17.73 -33.16
CA GLY A 161 -16.97 -18.45 -31.94
C GLY A 161 -17.91 -19.60 -31.62
N GLU A 162 -19.23 -19.41 -31.77
CA GLU A 162 -20.22 -20.47 -31.57
C GLU A 162 -20.03 -21.62 -32.57
N GLN A 163 -19.81 -21.30 -33.85
CA GLN A 163 -19.55 -22.31 -34.89
C GLN A 163 -18.26 -23.08 -34.62
N GLN A 164 -17.19 -22.39 -34.21
CA GLN A 164 -15.91 -23.02 -33.86
C GLN A 164 -16.04 -23.93 -32.64
N LEU A 165 -16.77 -23.50 -31.60
CA LEU A 165 -16.99 -24.30 -30.40
C LEU A 165 -17.82 -25.55 -30.70
N LYS A 166 -18.90 -25.43 -31.47
CA LYS A 166 -19.71 -26.58 -31.92
C LYS A 166 -18.87 -27.57 -32.74
N GLY A 167 -18.04 -27.07 -33.66
CA GLY A 167 -17.12 -27.90 -34.43
C GLY A 167 -16.14 -28.68 -33.54
N ALA A 168 -15.53 -27.99 -32.57
CA ALA A 168 -14.61 -28.63 -31.61
C ALA A 168 -15.31 -29.69 -30.76
N ILE A 169 -16.54 -29.45 -30.27
CA ILE A 169 -17.33 -30.43 -29.52
C ILE A 169 -17.58 -31.69 -30.37
N THR A 170 -18.06 -31.52 -31.61
CA THR A 170 -18.32 -32.65 -32.51
C THR A 170 -17.04 -33.43 -32.80
N GLU A 171 -15.90 -32.76 -32.97
CA GLU A 171 -14.63 -33.42 -33.22
C GLU A 171 -14.13 -34.22 -31.99
N VAL A 172 -14.31 -33.68 -30.78
CA VAL A 172 -14.03 -34.40 -29.53
C VAL A 172 -14.93 -35.63 -29.37
N GLU A 173 -16.22 -35.51 -29.67
CA GLU A 173 -17.17 -36.64 -29.66
C GLU A 173 -16.77 -37.72 -30.67
N ASN A 174 -16.34 -37.32 -31.87
CA ASN A 174 -15.86 -38.25 -32.90
C ASN A 174 -14.58 -38.97 -32.46
N LEU A 175 -13.63 -38.25 -31.87
CA LEU A 175 -12.40 -38.84 -31.31
C LEU A 175 -12.71 -39.81 -30.17
N GLN A 176 -13.65 -39.45 -29.29
CA GLN A 176 -14.13 -40.32 -28.22
C GLN A 176 -14.72 -41.61 -28.80
N ASN A 177 -15.58 -41.51 -29.81
CA ASN A 177 -16.19 -42.67 -30.47
C ASN A 177 -15.14 -43.55 -31.18
N LEU A 178 -14.13 -42.94 -31.81
CA LEU A 178 -13.00 -43.64 -32.42
C LEU A 178 -12.20 -44.42 -31.38
N LEU A 179 -11.81 -43.78 -30.26
CA LEU A 179 -11.10 -44.45 -29.16
C LEU A 179 -11.92 -45.59 -28.56
N LEU A 180 -13.21 -45.36 -28.32
CA LEU A 180 -14.12 -46.40 -27.82
C LEU A 180 -14.29 -47.56 -28.79
N SER A 181 -14.23 -47.31 -30.10
CA SER A 181 -14.27 -48.36 -31.13
C SER A 181 -12.96 -49.13 -31.23
N ALA A 182 -11.82 -48.46 -31.09
CA ALA A 182 -10.49 -49.06 -31.11
C ALA A 182 -10.20 -49.92 -29.87
N MET A 183 -10.82 -49.60 -28.72
CA MET A 183 -10.73 -50.42 -27.51
C MET A 183 -11.64 -51.66 -27.52
N ARG A 184 -12.54 -51.79 -28.51
CA ARG A 184 -13.45 -52.95 -28.66
C ARG A 184 -12.97 -53.97 -29.69
N GLN A 185 -11.83 -53.74 -30.34
CA GLN A 185 -11.10 -54.71 -31.15
C GLN A 185 -9.97 -55.32 -30.32
#